data_AF-A0A2D5K4C4-F1
#
_entry.id   AF-A0A2D5K4C4-F1
#
_cell.length_a   1.000
_cell.length_b   1.000
_cell.length_c   1.000
_cell.angle_alpha   90.00
_cell.angle_beta   90.00
_cell.angle_gamma   90.00
#
_symmetry.space_group_name_H-M   'P 1'
#
loop_
_entity.id
_entity.type
_entity.pdbx_description
1 polymer ?
#
loop_
_entity_poly.entity_id
_entity_poly.type
_entity_poly.pdbx_seq_one_letter_code
_entity_poly.pdbx_strand_id
1 'polypeptide(L)'
;MFFFGISFLKKLHFNPLNIAWYFLNPLVIIEGIGNLHGESFMCCFILIGLFFLIQKRCFIGGLFMGISVAIKLLPLLIIPIFYKYLDWRKFSLFCLGIGLSSVFFWVSFWEGNMANHYKNTIDLWFTTFEFNGSLYNILRAIGYELKGYNIIRKLGQVTPFIVIGLVGIFTFLRSNRTAESLIKSILFLLSCYFFISTTVHPWYIINLLFFGILSGYAYPLVWSLTVFWSYSVYGNSGFEVNTTIQFFEYLLVYGVLFYELVRVPLGEHFQKPHLFDT
;
A
#
# COMPACT_ATOMS: atom_id res chain seq x y z
N MET A 1 -8.04 -14.83 4.97
CA MET A 1 -6.92 -14.54 4.05
C MET A 1 -6.55 -15.75 3.19
N PHE A 2 -6.05 -16.86 3.74
CA PHE A 2 -5.52 -18.01 2.95
C PHE A 2 -6.51 -18.59 1.94
N PHE A 3 -7.69 -19.05 2.38
CA PHE A 3 -8.70 -19.68 1.50
C PHE A 3 -9.22 -18.74 0.41
N PHE A 4 -9.51 -17.48 0.77
CA PHE A 4 -9.92 -16.45 -0.18
C PHE A 4 -8.79 -16.11 -1.16
N GLY A 5 -7.53 -16.10 -0.71
CA GLY A 5 -6.36 -15.81 -1.54
C GLY A 5 -6.14 -16.87 -2.61
N ILE A 6 -6.19 -18.14 -2.23
CA ILE A 6 -6.17 -19.27 -3.17
C ILE A 6 -7.29 -19.15 -4.20
N SER A 7 -8.51 -18.87 -3.74
CA SER A 7 -9.67 -18.75 -4.62
C SER A 7 -9.55 -17.59 -5.60
N PHE A 8 -8.93 -16.49 -5.16
CA PHE A 8 -8.72 -15.29 -5.96
C PHE A 8 -7.60 -15.48 -6.99
N LEU A 9 -6.46 -16.08 -6.59
CA LEU A 9 -5.35 -16.40 -7.49
C LEU A 9 -5.79 -17.33 -8.62
N LYS A 10 -6.60 -18.37 -8.32
CA LYS A 10 -7.17 -19.26 -9.34
C LYS A 10 -8.02 -18.51 -10.36
N LYS A 11 -8.83 -17.54 -9.92
CA LYS A 11 -9.65 -16.70 -10.82
C LYS A 11 -8.82 -15.75 -11.70
N LEU A 12 -7.62 -15.39 -11.23
CA LEU A 12 -6.66 -14.60 -12.00
C LEU A 12 -5.71 -15.46 -12.83
N HIS A 13 -5.93 -16.78 -12.91
CA HIS A 13 -5.05 -17.74 -13.60
C HIS A 13 -3.61 -17.80 -13.06
N PHE A 14 -3.39 -17.38 -11.80
CA PHE A 14 -2.10 -17.53 -11.11
C PHE A 14 -2.01 -18.85 -10.34
N ASN A 15 -0.78 -19.33 -10.13
CA ASN A 15 -0.51 -20.50 -9.30
C ASN A 15 -0.98 -20.25 -7.84
N PRO A 16 -1.87 -21.08 -7.27
CA PRO A 16 -2.36 -20.88 -5.91
C PRO A 16 -1.28 -20.94 -4.84
N LEU A 17 -0.16 -21.63 -5.11
CA LEU A 17 1.00 -21.70 -4.20
C LEU A 17 1.63 -20.33 -3.96
N ASN A 18 1.38 -19.35 -4.84
CA ASN A 18 1.93 -18.01 -4.71
C ASN A 18 1.47 -17.30 -3.43
N ILE A 19 0.34 -17.72 -2.85
CA ILE A 19 -0.09 -17.19 -1.56
C ILE A 19 0.91 -17.52 -0.43
N ALA A 20 1.72 -18.57 -0.57
CA ALA A 20 2.76 -18.93 0.40
C ALA A 20 3.83 -17.83 0.51
N TRP A 21 4.14 -17.13 -0.58
CA TRP A 21 5.05 -15.97 -0.56
C TRP A 21 4.54 -14.83 0.33
N TYR A 22 3.24 -14.75 0.63
CA TYR A 22 2.70 -13.81 1.61
C TYR A 22 2.88 -14.34 3.03
N PHE A 23 2.43 -15.57 3.30
CA PHE A 23 2.40 -16.13 4.65
C PHE A 23 3.78 -16.50 5.21
N LEU A 24 4.73 -16.86 4.34
CA LEU A 24 6.11 -17.19 4.71
C LEU A 24 7.04 -15.98 4.66
N ASN A 25 6.54 -14.80 4.28
CA ASN A 25 7.36 -13.60 4.23
C ASN A 25 7.77 -13.18 5.66
N PRO A 26 9.07 -13.00 5.95
CA PRO A 26 9.53 -12.59 7.27
C PRO A 26 8.89 -11.29 7.77
N LEU A 27 8.64 -10.32 6.88
CA LEU A 27 7.97 -9.06 7.22
C LEU A 27 6.55 -9.30 7.73
N VAL A 28 5.77 -10.17 7.07
CA VAL A 28 4.39 -10.47 7.46
C VAL A 28 4.35 -11.18 8.81
N ILE A 29 5.29 -12.10 9.04
CA ILE A 29 5.38 -12.84 10.31
C ILE A 29 5.80 -11.90 11.44
N ILE A 30 6.89 -11.16 11.28
CA ILE A 30 7.44 -10.31 12.34
C ILE A 30 6.51 -9.14 12.63
N GLU A 31 6.15 -8.36 11.61
CA GLU A 31 5.38 -7.13 11.83
C GLU A 31 3.89 -7.42 12.03
N GLY A 32 3.32 -8.33 11.23
CA GLY A 32 1.89 -8.62 11.27
C GLY A 32 1.48 -9.51 12.45
N ILE A 33 2.26 -10.55 12.76
CA ILE A 33 1.93 -11.49 13.86
C ILE A 33 2.70 -11.13 15.12
N GLY A 34 4.01 -10.91 15.03
CA GLY A 34 4.86 -10.59 16.18
C GLY A 34 4.50 -9.24 16.82
N ASN A 35 4.53 -8.17 16.02
CA ASN A 35 4.26 -6.79 16.48
C ASN A 35 2.78 -6.40 16.42
N LEU A 36 1.90 -7.29 15.94
CA LEU A 36 0.45 -7.08 15.83
C LEU A 36 0.04 -5.84 14.99
N HIS A 37 0.85 -5.49 14.00
CA HIS A 37 0.49 -4.45 13.05
C HIS A 37 -0.72 -4.91 12.19
N GLY A 38 -1.76 -4.06 12.16
CA GLY A 38 -3.07 -4.38 11.56
C GLY A 38 -3.11 -4.51 10.03
N GLU A 39 -2.00 -4.35 9.33
CA GLU A 39 -1.90 -4.33 7.86
C GLU A 39 -2.33 -5.67 7.25
N SER A 40 -1.94 -6.80 7.86
CA SER A 40 -2.39 -8.11 7.41
C SER A 40 -3.89 -8.33 7.61
N PHE A 41 -4.44 -7.79 8.70
CA PHE A 41 -5.88 -7.86 8.97
C PHE A 41 -6.65 -6.99 7.98
N MET A 42 -6.18 -5.76 7.73
CA MET A 42 -6.70 -4.88 6.70
C MET A 42 -6.69 -5.56 5.32
N CYS A 43 -5.56 -6.12 4.88
CA CYS A 43 -5.44 -6.81 3.59
C CYS A 43 -6.41 -7.99 3.46
N CYS A 44 -6.72 -8.69 4.55
CA CYS A 44 -7.73 -9.74 4.57
C CYS A 44 -9.11 -9.22 4.17
N PHE A 45 -9.54 -8.08 4.72
CA PHE A 45 -10.83 -7.47 4.39
C PHE A 45 -10.86 -6.88 2.99
N ILE A 46 -9.75 -6.28 2.51
CA ILE A 46 -9.59 -5.89 1.11
C ILE A 46 -9.82 -7.09 0.19
N LEU A 47 -9.17 -8.22 0.46
CA LEU A 47 -9.27 -9.43 -0.35
C LEU A 47 -10.70 -9.99 -0.41
N ILE A 48 -11.39 -10.02 0.73
CA ILE A 48 -12.79 -10.47 0.79
C ILE A 48 -13.68 -9.49 0.00
N GLY A 49 -13.44 -8.18 0.14
CA GLY A 49 -14.11 -7.15 -0.65
C GLY A 49 -13.94 -7.38 -2.15
N LEU A 50 -12.69 -7.52 -2.61
CA LEU A 50 -12.35 -7.83 -4.00
C LEU A 50 -13.03 -9.11 -4.51
N PHE A 51 -13.06 -10.17 -3.69
CA PHE A 51 -13.71 -11.43 -4.03
C PHE A 51 -15.22 -11.28 -4.30
N PHE A 52 -15.92 -10.46 -3.50
CA PHE A 52 -17.33 -10.15 -3.73
C PHE A 52 -17.55 -9.20 -4.91
N LEU A 53 -16.64 -8.25 -5.15
CA LEU A 53 -16.69 -7.38 -6.33
C LEU A 53 -16.57 -8.17 -7.64
N ILE A 54 -15.71 -9.19 -7.70
CA ILE A 54 -15.62 -10.09 -8.87
C ILE A 54 -16.94 -10.82 -9.12
N GLN A 55 -17.66 -11.20 -8.05
CA GLN A 55 -18.98 -11.82 -8.15
C GLN A 55 -20.12 -10.83 -8.41
N LYS A 56 -19.80 -9.57 -8.73
CA LYS A 56 -20.75 -8.47 -8.95
C LYS A 56 -21.61 -8.13 -7.72
N ARG A 57 -21.28 -8.63 -6.52
CA ARG A 57 -21.95 -8.32 -5.25
C ARG A 57 -21.36 -7.05 -4.65
N CYS A 58 -21.64 -5.91 -5.28
CA CYS A 58 -20.92 -4.66 -5.05
C CYS A 58 -21.15 -4.06 -3.66
N PHE A 59 -22.38 -4.14 -3.16
CA PHE A 59 -22.73 -3.68 -1.82
C PHE A 59 -21.97 -4.46 -0.73
N ILE A 60 -21.96 -5.80 -0.82
CA ILE A 60 -21.22 -6.66 0.12
C ILE A 60 -19.71 -6.40 0.02
N GLY A 61 -19.18 -6.26 -1.20
CA GLY A 61 -17.79 -5.85 -1.39
C GLY A 61 -17.47 -4.51 -0.70
N GLY A 62 -18.43 -3.58 -0.71
CA GLY A 62 -18.36 -2.30 -0.03
C GLY A 62 -18.32 -2.44 1.49
N LEU A 63 -19.16 -3.30 2.07
CA LEU A 63 -19.15 -3.57 3.52
C LEU A 63 -17.77 -4.05 3.99
N PHE A 64 -17.18 -5.02 3.29
CA PHE A 64 -15.83 -5.52 3.63
C PHE A 64 -14.75 -4.47 3.41
N MET A 65 -14.85 -3.63 2.38
CA MET A 65 -13.94 -2.50 2.20
C MET A 65 -14.09 -1.46 3.33
N GLY A 66 -15.30 -1.21 3.82
CA GLY A 66 -15.55 -0.34 4.97
C GLY A 66 -14.93 -0.88 6.27
N ILE A 67 -14.98 -2.19 6.51
CA ILE A 67 -14.25 -2.83 7.62
C ILE A 67 -12.74 -2.59 7.46
N SER A 68 -12.21 -2.75 6.25
CA SER A 68 -10.81 -2.48 5.96
C SER A 68 -10.42 -1.03 6.29
N VAL A 69 -11.26 -0.06 5.93
CA VAL A 69 -11.07 1.36 6.26
C VAL A 69 -11.11 1.60 7.77
N ALA A 70 -11.99 0.88 8.49
CA ALA A 70 -12.06 0.98 9.95
C ALA A 70 -10.78 0.48 10.65
N ILE A 71 -10.07 -0.48 10.05
CA ILE A 71 -8.80 -1.00 10.58
C ILE A 71 -7.65 -0.01 10.33
N LYS A 72 -7.55 0.53 9.11
CA LYS A 72 -6.54 1.53 8.71
C LYS A 72 -7.13 2.41 7.61
N LEU A 73 -6.73 3.68 7.54
CA LEU A 73 -7.27 4.64 6.57
C LEU A 73 -6.73 4.46 5.13
N LEU A 74 -5.62 3.74 4.93
CA LEU A 74 -4.99 3.55 3.61
C LEU A 74 -5.95 3.09 2.49
N PRO A 75 -6.94 2.19 2.72
CA PRO A 75 -7.87 1.74 1.69
C PRO A 75 -8.75 2.88 1.14
N LEU A 76 -8.91 4.01 1.86
CA LEU A 76 -9.62 5.17 1.32
C LEU A 76 -8.98 5.69 0.03
N LEU A 77 -7.64 5.65 -0.06
CA LEU A 77 -6.89 6.10 -1.24
C LEU A 77 -7.21 5.28 -2.49
N ILE A 78 -7.55 4.00 -2.34
CA ILE A 78 -7.76 3.09 -3.47
C ILE A 78 -9.23 3.05 -3.94
N ILE A 79 -10.18 3.54 -3.14
CA ILE A 79 -11.62 3.52 -3.48
C ILE A 79 -11.90 4.13 -4.86
N PRO A 80 -11.38 5.32 -5.22
CA PRO A 80 -11.71 5.94 -6.51
C PRO A 80 -11.31 5.07 -7.72
N ILE A 81 -10.25 4.28 -7.62
CA ILE A 81 -9.75 3.42 -8.72
C ILE A 81 -10.82 2.42 -9.18
N PHE A 82 -11.71 1.99 -8.29
CA PHE A 82 -12.80 1.05 -8.60
C PHE A 82 -13.88 1.62 -9.53
N TYR A 83 -13.91 2.94 -9.75
CA TYR A 83 -14.94 3.61 -10.56
C TYR A 83 -15.10 2.99 -11.95
N LYS A 84 -14.00 2.82 -12.70
CA LYS A 84 -14.02 2.25 -14.05
C LYS A 84 -14.30 0.74 -14.08
N TYR A 85 -14.00 0.03 -12.98
CA TYR A 85 -14.23 -1.41 -12.87
C TYR A 85 -15.70 -1.76 -12.61
N LEU A 86 -16.39 -0.89 -11.87
CA LEU A 86 -17.75 -1.13 -11.38
C LEU A 86 -18.84 -0.39 -12.15
N ASP A 87 -18.48 0.59 -12.98
CA ASP A 87 -19.41 1.52 -13.61
C ASP A 87 -20.16 2.35 -12.54
N TRP A 88 -20.78 3.48 -12.93
CA TRP A 88 -21.37 4.41 -11.94
C TRP A 88 -22.36 3.76 -10.98
N ARG A 89 -23.32 2.98 -11.49
CA ARG A 89 -24.38 2.37 -10.66
C ARG A 89 -23.81 1.43 -9.60
N LYS A 90 -22.89 0.54 -9.98
CA LYS A 90 -22.35 -0.43 -9.02
C LYS A 90 -21.28 0.19 -8.13
N PHE A 91 -20.57 1.21 -8.61
CA PHE A 91 -19.68 2.03 -7.79
C PHE A 91 -20.45 2.76 -6.69
N SER A 92 -21.62 3.33 -6.99
CA SER A 92 -22.48 3.94 -5.96
C SER A 92 -22.93 2.93 -4.90
N LEU A 93 -23.31 1.71 -5.31
CA LEU A 93 -23.65 0.63 -4.36
C LEU A 93 -22.46 0.19 -3.50
N PHE A 94 -21.26 0.16 -4.09
CA PHE A 94 -20.02 -0.12 -3.38
C PHE A 94 -19.72 0.97 -2.34
N CYS A 95 -19.79 2.25 -2.73
CA CYS A 95 -19.62 3.38 -1.81
C CYS A 95 -20.69 3.41 -0.71
N LEU A 96 -21.93 3.03 -1.01
CA LEU A 96 -22.98 2.90 0.00
C LEU A 96 -22.64 1.83 1.04
N GLY A 97 -22.15 0.66 0.58
CA GLY A 97 -21.68 -0.40 1.48
C GLY A 97 -20.53 0.06 2.37
N ILE A 98 -19.54 0.77 1.80
CA ILE A 98 -18.44 1.37 2.57
C ILE A 98 -19.00 2.32 3.62
N GLY A 99 -19.84 3.26 3.22
CA GLY A 99 -20.43 4.26 4.11
C GLY A 99 -21.21 3.64 5.27
N LEU A 100 -22.06 2.63 5.00
CA LEU A 100 -22.81 1.93 6.05
C LEU A 100 -21.90 1.19 7.03
N SER A 101 -20.89 0.49 6.53
CA SER A 101 -19.92 -0.18 7.40
C SER A 101 -19.13 0.84 8.22
N SER A 102 -18.70 1.95 7.63
CA SER A 102 -18.02 3.01 8.37
C SER A 102 -18.94 3.60 9.44
N VAL A 103 -20.19 3.97 9.13
CA VAL A 103 -21.13 4.47 10.13
C VAL A 103 -21.27 3.47 11.28
N PHE A 104 -21.43 2.18 10.98
CA PHE A 104 -21.53 1.14 12.02
C PHE A 104 -20.33 1.11 12.98
N PHE A 105 -19.09 1.19 12.49
CA PHE A 105 -17.91 1.15 13.35
C PHE A 105 -17.61 2.47 14.07
N TRP A 106 -17.90 3.60 13.43
CA TRP A 106 -17.44 4.91 13.91
C TRP A 106 -18.53 5.68 14.68
N VAL A 107 -19.82 5.35 14.53
CA VAL A 107 -20.92 6.11 15.16
C VAL A 107 -20.85 6.12 16.68
N SER A 108 -20.46 5.02 17.31
CA SER A 108 -20.32 4.94 18.77
C SER A 108 -19.18 5.81 19.32
N PHE A 109 -18.26 6.24 18.46
CA PHE A 109 -17.13 7.11 18.80
C PHE A 109 -17.34 8.55 18.33
N TRP A 110 -18.50 8.88 17.76
CA TRP A 110 -18.75 10.20 17.22
C TRP A 110 -18.83 11.26 18.33
N GLU A 111 -17.93 12.23 18.28
CA GLU A 111 -17.93 13.41 19.13
C GLU A 111 -18.01 14.68 18.27
N GLY A 112 -18.61 15.76 18.80
CA GLY A 112 -18.89 16.99 18.04
C GLY A 112 -17.68 17.64 17.35
N ASN A 113 -16.46 17.38 17.82
CA ASN A 113 -15.22 17.92 17.26
C ASN A 113 -14.36 16.89 16.47
N MET A 114 -14.90 15.71 16.18
CA MET A 114 -14.15 14.60 15.58
C MET A 114 -13.49 14.97 14.24
N ALA A 115 -14.16 15.79 13.40
CA ALA A 115 -13.59 16.24 12.12
C ALA A 115 -12.25 17.00 12.29
N ASN A 116 -12.15 17.85 13.33
CA ASN A 116 -10.91 18.58 13.62
C ASN A 116 -9.82 17.65 14.16
N HIS A 117 -10.16 16.67 15.00
CA HIS A 117 -9.20 15.66 15.47
C HIS A 117 -8.63 14.82 14.33
N TYR A 118 -9.47 14.42 13.37
CA TYR A 118 -9.03 13.73 12.17
C TYR A 118 -8.12 14.58 11.29
N LYS A 119 -8.51 15.84 11.04
CA LYS A 119 -7.67 16.77 10.28
C LYS A 119 -6.30 16.94 10.93
N ASN A 120 -6.25 17.16 12.25
CA ASN A 120 -4.99 17.30 12.98
C ASN A 120 -4.13 16.02 12.92
N THR A 121 -4.77 14.85 12.97
CA THR A 121 -4.06 13.57 12.84
C THR A 121 -3.46 13.44 11.45
N ILE A 122 -4.23 13.70 10.39
CA ILE A 122 -3.74 13.66 9.00
C ILE A 122 -2.61 14.68 8.80
N ASP A 123 -2.75 15.89 9.33
CA ASP A 123 -1.70 16.92 9.24
C ASP A 123 -0.39 16.43 9.88
N LEU A 124 -0.47 15.84 11.09
CA LEU A 124 0.68 15.26 11.78
C LEU A 124 1.44 14.23 10.92
N TRP A 125 0.71 13.37 10.19
CA TRP A 125 1.30 12.37 9.30
C TRP A 125 2.13 13.00 8.17
N PHE A 126 1.68 14.12 7.61
CA PHE A 126 2.35 14.76 6.47
C PHE A 126 3.43 15.78 6.88
N THR A 127 3.27 16.46 8.01
CA THR A 127 4.11 17.62 8.37
C THR A 127 5.14 17.34 9.46
N THR A 128 5.07 16.19 10.13
CA THR A 128 5.85 15.96 11.37
C THR A 128 6.62 14.65 11.36
N PHE A 129 6.01 13.53 10.96
CA PHE A 129 6.70 12.23 11.00
C PHE A 129 7.70 12.07 9.86
N GLU A 130 8.88 11.55 10.21
CA GLU A 130 9.95 11.21 9.27
C GLU A 130 10.56 9.87 9.66
N PHE A 131 10.51 8.90 8.74
CA PHE A 131 11.16 7.63 8.95
C PHE A 131 11.35 6.94 7.60
N ASN A 132 12.58 6.59 7.26
CA ASN A 132 12.90 5.88 6.02
C ASN A 132 12.21 6.46 4.76
N GLY A 133 12.19 7.78 4.59
CA GLY A 133 11.59 8.39 3.39
C GLY A 133 12.46 8.20 2.16
N SER A 134 11.87 7.88 1.00
CA SER A 134 12.60 7.70 -0.27
C SER A 134 12.94 9.04 -0.93
N LEU A 135 12.08 9.50 -1.85
CA LEU A 135 12.27 10.77 -2.57
C LEU A 135 12.21 11.97 -1.61
N TYR A 136 11.45 11.83 -0.52
CA TYR A 136 11.38 12.82 0.54
C TYR A 136 12.77 13.16 1.12
N ASN A 137 13.62 12.16 1.41
CA ASN A 137 14.93 12.41 2.01
C ASN A 137 15.88 13.14 1.04
N ILE A 138 15.77 12.89 -0.26
CA ILE A 138 16.51 13.62 -1.29
C ILE A 138 16.07 15.10 -1.30
N LEU A 139 14.75 15.34 -1.32
CA LEU A 139 14.19 16.70 -1.29
C LEU A 139 14.55 17.42 0.01
N ARG A 140 14.57 16.71 1.13
CA ARG A 140 14.97 17.24 2.43
C ARG A 140 16.44 17.67 2.43
N ALA A 141 17.34 16.84 1.89
CA ALA A 141 18.76 17.18 1.76
C ALA A 141 18.96 18.46 0.91
N ILE A 142 18.29 18.55 -0.24
CA ILE A 142 18.29 19.78 -1.07
C ILE A 142 17.70 20.96 -0.29
N GLY A 143 16.63 20.73 0.47
CA GLY A 143 15.99 21.74 1.31
C GLY A 143 16.92 22.32 2.37
N TYR A 144 17.73 21.48 3.03
CA TYR A 144 18.75 21.94 3.97
C TYR A 144 19.81 22.78 3.28
N GLU A 145 20.31 22.36 2.13
CA GLU A 145 21.33 23.12 1.38
C GLU A 145 20.81 24.51 0.95
N LEU A 146 19.55 24.59 0.51
CA LEU A 146 18.98 25.84 -0.01
C LEU A 146 18.39 26.76 1.07
N LYS A 147 17.95 26.23 2.21
CA LYS A 147 17.21 26.99 3.24
C LYS A 147 17.84 26.96 4.62
N GLY A 148 18.77 26.06 4.89
CA GLY A 148 19.41 25.87 6.20
C GLY A 148 18.55 25.17 7.26
N TYR A 149 17.35 24.67 6.91
CA TYR A 149 16.46 23.97 7.85
C TYR A 149 15.58 22.93 7.16
N ASN A 150 14.93 22.09 7.97
CA ASN A 150 14.05 21.02 7.49
C ASN A 150 12.77 21.57 6.83
N ILE A 151 12.57 21.23 5.56
CA ILE A 151 11.43 21.71 4.76
C ILE A 151 10.14 20.90 4.95
N ILE A 152 10.11 19.92 5.86
CA ILE A 152 9.00 19.00 6.07
C ILE A 152 7.62 19.66 6.10
N ARG A 153 7.46 20.76 6.84
CA ARG A 153 6.16 21.44 6.95
C ARG A 153 5.68 22.01 5.62
N LYS A 154 6.59 22.53 4.80
CA LYS A 154 6.26 23.09 3.48
C LYS A 154 5.95 21.97 2.50
N LEU A 155 6.78 20.92 2.50
CA LEU A 155 6.60 19.78 1.59
C LEU A 155 5.33 19.00 1.94
N GLY A 156 5.10 18.73 3.23
CA GLY A 156 3.92 18.07 3.78
C GLY A 156 2.60 18.78 3.48
N GLN A 157 2.59 20.11 3.32
CA GLN A 157 1.40 20.83 2.87
C GLN A 157 1.07 20.58 1.39
N VAL A 158 2.08 20.26 0.57
CA VAL A 158 1.92 20.04 -0.88
C VAL A 158 1.66 18.56 -1.19
N THR A 159 2.27 17.64 -0.44
CA THR A 159 2.19 16.18 -0.68
C THR A 159 0.75 15.66 -0.82
N PRO A 160 -0.24 16.04 0.02
CA PRO A 160 -1.63 15.59 -0.14
C PRO A 160 -2.22 15.92 -1.52
N PHE A 161 -1.90 17.08 -2.08
CA PHE A 161 -2.37 17.46 -3.42
C PHE A 161 -1.72 16.62 -4.51
N ILE A 162 -0.44 16.29 -4.37
CA ILE A 162 0.25 15.36 -5.27
C ILE A 162 -0.40 13.97 -5.19
N VAL A 163 -0.70 13.49 -3.97
CA VAL A 163 -1.40 12.21 -3.77
C VAL A 163 -2.78 12.20 -4.41
N ILE A 164 -3.57 13.28 -4.24
CA ILE A 164 -4.88 13.42 -4.92
C ILE A 164 -4.71 13.39 -6.44
N GLY A 165 -3.70 14.09 -6.97
CA GLY A 165 -3.35 14.05 -8.39
C GLY A 165 -3.03 12.63 -8.87
N LEU A 166 -2.22 11.88 -8.13
CA LEU A 166 -1.90 10.47 -8.42
C LEU A 166 -3.16 9.60 -8.39
N VAL A 167 -4.01 9.73 -7.37
CA VAL A 167 -5.30 9.02 -7.29
C VAL A 167 -6.16 9.31 -8.52
N GLY A 168 -6.25 10.58 -8.93
CA GLY A 168 -6.94 11.00 -10.15
C GLY A 168 -6.37 10.37 -11.41
N ILE A 169 -5.04 10.38 -11.58
CA ILE A 169 -4.34 9.75 -12.71
C ILE A 169 -4.64 8.25 -12.77
N PHE A 170 -4.46 7.53 -11.67
CA PHE A 170 -4.71 6.08 -11.61
C PHE A 170 -6.20 5.72 -11.77
N THR A 171 -7.11 6.62 -11.38
CA THR A 171 -8.55 6.41 -11.54
C THR A 171 -9.02 6.67 -12.97
N PHE A 172 -8.63 7.80 -13.56
CA PHE A 172 -9.19 8.31 -14.81
C PHE A 172 -8.34 8.05 -16.05
N LEU A 173 -7.03 7.83 -15.93
CA LEU A 173 -6.16 7.60 -17.09
C LEU A 173 -5.83 6.12 -17.31
N ARG A 174 -5.82 5.30 -16.27
CA ARG A 174 -5.65 3.83 -16.41
C ARG A 174 -6.96 3.16 -16.84
N SER A 175 -6.88 1.98 -17.45
CA SER A 175 -8.05 1.28 -17.98
C SER A 175 -8.95 0.75 -16.85
N ASN A 176 -8.38 0.00 -15.89
CA ASN A 176 -9.04 -0.57 -14.71
C ASN A 176 -10.35 -1.32 -15.02
N ARG A 177 -10.48 -1.87 -16.24
CA ARG A 177 -11.69 -2.60 -16.67
C ARG A 177 -11.65 -4.07 -16.30
N THR A 178 -10.47 -4.60 -15.99
CA THR A 178 -10.24 -5.99 -15.57
C THR A 178 -9.65 -6.03 -14.16
N ALA A 179 -9.83 -7.15 -13.44
CA ALA A 179 -9.28 -7.31 -12.10
C ALA A 179 -7.74 -7.19 -12.09
N GLU A 180 -7.06 -7.75 -13.09
CA GLU A 180 -5.62 -7.64 -13.25
C GLU A 180 -5.16 -6.18 -13.39
N SER A 181 -5.77 -5.41 -14.30
CA SER A 181 -5.43 -4.00 -14.48
C SER A 181 -5.73 -3.17 -13.23
N LEU A 182 -6.81 -3.50 -12.52
CA LEU A 182 -7.20 -2.83 -11.28
C LEU A 182 -6.15 -3.04 -10.19
N ILE A 183 -5.72 -4.29 -9.95
CA ILE A 183 -4.72 -4.65 -8.95
C ILE A 183 -3.38 -3.99 -9.27
N LYS A 184 -2.94 -4.00 -10.54
CA LYS A 184 -1.71 -3.32 -10.98
C LYS A 184 -1.78 -1.81 -10.72
N SER A 185 -2.92 -1.17 -11.01
CA SER A 185 -3.10 0.26 -10.73
C SER A 185 -3.07 0.57 -9.23
N ILE A 186 -3.65 -0.30 -8.39
CA ILE A 186 -3.59 -0.14 -6.92
C ILE A 186 -2.15 -0.28 -6.42
N LEU A 187 -1.43 -1.32 -6.86
CA LEU A 187 -0.03 -1.53 -6.49
C LEU A 187 0.83 -0.30 -6.81
N PHE A 188 0.71 0.22 -8.04
CA PHE A 188 1.51 1.36 -8.47
C PHE A 188 1.10 2.67 -7.80
N LEU A 189 -0.20 2.91 -7.57
CA LEU A 189 -0.63 4.07 -6.79
C LEU A 189 0.01 4.04 -5.40
N LEU A 190 -0.10 2.92 -4.68
CA LEU A 190 0.45 2.78 -3.33
C LEU A 190 1.98 2.88 -3.33
N SER A 191 2.65 2.39 -4.39
CA SER A 191 4.10 2.51 -4.50
C SER A 191 4.52 3.95 -4.73
N CYS A 192 3.87 4.68 -5.62
CA CYS A 192 4.09 6.11 -5.80
C CYS A 192 3.85 6.86 -4.48
N TYR A 193 2.76 6.55 -3.77
CA TYR A 193 2.46 7.12 -2.46
C TYR A 193 3.60 6.89 -1.45
N PHE A 194 4.09 5.66 -1.30
CA PHE A 194 5.17 5.36 -0.36
C PHE A 194 6.53 5.94 -0.80
N PHE A 195 6.82 6.03 -2.10
CA PHE A 195 8.05 6.66 -2.59
C PHE A 195 8.11 8.17 -2.30
N ILE A 196 6.97 8.86 -2.26
CA ILE A 196 6.90 10.29 -1.92
C ILE A 196 6.60 10.56 -0.44
N SER A 197 6.31 9.52 0.34
CA SER A 197 5.99 9.65 1.75
C SER A 197 7.20 10.11 2.56
N THR A 198 6.97 10.91 3.59
CA THR A 198 7.98 11.27 4.60
C THR A 198 8.31 10.09 5.52
N THR A 199 7.38 9.14 5.63
CA THR A 199 7.42 8.02 6.56
C THR A 199 7.06 6.72 5.86
N VAL A 200 7.99 5.76 5.86
CA VAL A 200 7.84 4.40 5.34
C VAL A 200 8.29 3.39 6.39
N HIS A 201 7.40 3.02 7.29
CA HIS A 201 7.69 1.96 8.25
C HIS A 201 7.64 0.57 7.59
N PRO A 202 8.40 -0.41 8.08
CA PRO A 202 8.45 -1.76 7.52
C PRO A 202 7.07 -2.38 7.28
N TRP A 203 6.16 -2.29 8.25
CA TRP A 203 4.83 -2.87 8.13
C TRP A 203 3.99 -2.29 6.97
N TYR A 204 4.27 -1.07 6.50
CA TYR A 204 3.56 -0.52 5.33
C TYR A 204 3.81 -1.31 4.04
N ILE A 205 4.98 -1.95 3.93
CA ILE A 205 5.36 -2.73 2.75
C ILE A 205 4.52 -4.01 2.64
N ILE A 206 3.86 -4.47 3.72
CA ILE A 206 2.89 -5.58 3.68
C ILE A 206 1.80 -5.30 2.63
N ASN A 207 1.37 -4.04 2.48
CA ASN A 207 0.38 -3.65 1.48
C ASN A 207 0.89 -3.88 0.05
N LEU A 208 2.12 -3.45 -0.22
CA LEU A 208 2.75 -3.61 -1.53
C LEU A 208 3.05 -5.08 -1.82
N LEU A 209 3.50 -5.83 -0.81
CA LEU A 209 3.71 -7.27 -0.90
C LEU A 209 2.41 -8.00 -1.30
N PHE A 210 1.30 -7.69 -0.62
CA PHE A 210 0.00 -8.25 -0.91
C PHE A 210 -0.41 -8.02 -2.37
N PHE A 211 -0.38 -6.78 -2.85
CA PHE A 211 -0.75 -6.46 -4.22
C PHE A 211 0.30 -6.90 -5.25
N GLY A 212 1.58 -6.99 -4.88
CA GLY A 212 2.67 -7.53 -5.70
C GLY A 212 2.42 -8.99 -6.06
N ILE A 213 2.11 -9.82 -5.07
CA ILE A 213 1.76 -11.23 -5.26
C ILE A 213 0.52 -11.38 -6.16
N LEU A 214 -0.49 -10.52 -5.97
CA LEU A 214 -1.72 -10.55 -6.77
C LEU A 214 -1.57 -10.01 -8.20
N SER A 215 -0.49 -9.27 -8.49
CA SER A 215 -0.25 -8.65 -9.80
C SER A 215 0.91 -9.26 -10.59
N GLY A 216 1.70 -10.14 -9.95
CA GLY A 216 2.89 -10.75 -10.52
C GLY A 216 4.16 -9.90 -10.41
N TYR A 217 4.14 -8.75 -9.73
CA TYR A 217 5.34 -7.93 -9.51
C TYR A 217 6.10 -8.37 -8.26
N ALA A 218 7.41 -8.53 -8.38
CA ALA A 218 8.30 -9.04 -7.35
C ALA A 218 9.12 -7.97 -6.62
N TYR A 219 9.23 -6.74 -7.12
CA TYR A 219 9.92 -5.66 -6.38
C TYR A 219 9.39 -5.46 -4.94
N PRO A 220 8.10 -5.69 -4.59
CA PRO A 220 7.66 -5.60 -3.20
C PRO A 220 8.21 -6.73 -2.32
N LEU A 221 8.56 -7.89 -2.89
CA LEU A 221 9.27 -8.95 -2.17
C LEU A 221 10.68 -8.47 -1.79
N VAL A 222 11.39 -7.86 -2.74
CA VAL A 222 12.71 -7.26 -2.47
C VAL A 222 12.60 -6.20 -1.39
N TRP A 223 11.63 -5.29 -1.51
CA TRP A 223 11.40 -4.26 -0.51
C TRP A 223 11.07 -4.85 0.87
N SER A 224 10.29 -5.93 0.93
CA SER A 224 9.97 -6.58 2.21
C SER A 224 11.20 -7.16 2.94
N LEU A 225 12.26 -7.47 2.20
CA LEU A 225 13.52 -7.95 2.77
C LEU A 225 14.46 -6.79 3.14
N THR A 226 14.57 -5.78 2.28
CA THR A 226 15.49 -4.66 2.49
C THR A 226 14.96 -3.64 3.50
N VAL A 227 13.64 -3.52 3.69
CA VAL A 227 13.06 -2.51 4.58
C VAL A 227 13.45 -2.70 6.05
N PHE A 228 13.84 -3.91 6.46
CA PHE A 228 14.38 -4.14 7.81
C PHE A 228 15.66 -3.34 8.08
N TRP A 229 16.40 -2.96 7.04
CA TRP A 229 17.59 -2.14 7.17
C TRP A 229 17.28 -0.74 7.71
N SER A 230 16.04 -0.26 7.56
CA SER A 230 15.59 0.99 8.17
C SER A 230 15.67 1.00 9.70
N TYR A 231 15.62 -0.16 10.35
CA TYR A 231 15.80 -0.26 11.81
C TYR A 231 17.23 0.04 12.27
N SER A 232 18.21 0.10 11.35
CA SER A 232 19.56 0.56 11.67
C SER A 232 19.61 1.99 12.21
N VAL A 233 18.52 2.77 12.06
CA VAL A 233 18.36 4.09 12.66
C VAL A 233 18.39 4.08 14.19
N TYR A 234 18.04 2.95 14.81
CA TYR A 234 18.06 2.76 16.25
C TYR A 234 19.42 2.21 16.67
N GLY A 235 20.38 3.11 16.90
CA GLY A 235 21.74 2.78 17.28
C GLY A 235 22.08 3.17 18.73
N ASN A 236 23.31 2.83 19.15
CA ASN A 236 23.84 3.20 20.47
C ASN A 236 23.92 4.72 20.68
N SER A 237 24.07 5.51 19.60
CA SER A 237 24.09 6.97 19.61
C SER A 237 22.70 7.62 19.61
N GLY A 238 21.63 6.82 19.62
CA GLY A 238 20.25 7.28 19.50
C GLY A 238 19.70 7.15 18.08
N PHE A 239 18.77 8.03 17.71
CA PHE A 239 18.11 8.02 16.40
C PHE A 239 18.97 8.72 15.36
N GLU A 240 19.60 7.96 14.46
CA GLU A 240 20.49 8.50 13.42
C GLU A 240 20.31 7.75 12.09
N VAL A 241 19.89 8.47 11.04
CA VAL A 241 19.60 7.86 9.73
C VAL A 241 20.92 7.58 8.99
N ASN A 242 21.21 6.30 8.74
CA ASN A 242 22.31 5.91 7.87
C ASN A 242 21.90 6.03 6.39
N THR A 243 22.30 7.13 5.76
CA THR A 243 21.97 7.46 4.36
C THR A 243 22.52 6.43 3.37
N THR A 244 23.67 5.81 3.65
CA THR A 244 24.28 4.78 2.80
C THR A 244 23.42 3.52 2.79
N ILE A 245 23.01 3.03 3.97
CA ILE A 245 22.12 1.87 4.08
C ILE A 245 20.81 2.12 3.35
N GLN A 246 20.21 3.29 3.58
CA GLN A 246 18.97 3.68 2.93
C GLN A 246 19.12 3.79 1.40
N PHE A 247 20.24 4.32 0.91
CA PHE A 247 20.52 4.39 -0.52
C PHE A 247 20.54 3.00 -1.15
N PHE A 248 21.22 2.03 -0.53
CA PHE A 248 21.25 0.66 -1.04
C PHE A 248 19.89 -0.04 -0.94
N GLU A 249 19.12 0.19 0.14
CA GLU A 249 17.74 -0.28 0.25
C GLU A 249 16.93 0.14 -0.99
N TYR A 250 16.89 1.44 -1.28
CA TYR A 250 16.10 1.96 -2.40
C TYR A 250 16.70 1.64 -3.76
N LEU A 251 18.03 1.56 -3.90
CA LEU A 251 18.68 1.17 -5.15
C LEU A 251 18.23 -0.23 -5.60
N LEU A 252 18.14 -1.18 -4.67
CA LEU A 252 17.65 -2.53 -4.96
C LEU A 252 16.16 -2.51 -5.34
N VAL A 253 15.34 -1.79 -4.58
CA VAL A 253 13.89 -1.69 -4.85
C VAL A 253 13.61 -1.05 -6.21
N TYR A 254 14.22 0.10 -6.50
CA TYR A 254 14.07 0.78 -7.78
C TYR A 254 14.68 -0.01 -8.92
N GLY A 255 15.84 -0.65 -8.71
CA GLY A 255 16.48 -1.49 -9.72
C GLY A 255 15.58 -2.62 -10.20
N VAL A 256 14.93 -3.34 -9.28
CA VAL A 256 13.99 -4.41 -9.63
C VAL A 256 12.70 -3.85 -10.21
N LEU A 257 12.14 -2.76 -9.64
CA LEU A 257 10.95 -2.12 -10.21
C LEU A 257 11.17 -1.68 -11.66
N PHE A 258 12.26 -0.98 -11.96
CA PHE A 258 12.56 -0.52 -13.32
C PHE A 258 12.84 -1.68 -14.27
N TYR A 259 13.53 -2.73 -13.80
CA TYR A 259 13.70 -3.94 -14.58
C TYR A 259 12.35 -4.57 -14.96
N GLU A 260 11.44 -4.74 -13.99
CA GLU A 260 10.11 -5.31 -14.23
C GLU A 260 9.23 -4.44 -15.14
N LEU A 261 9.37 -3.11 -15.08
CA LEU A 261 8.65 -2.19 -15.96
C LEU A 261 9.16 -2.22 -17.41
N VAL A 262 10.46 -2.48 -17.63
CA VAL A 262 11.08 -2.52 -18.97
C VAL A 262 10.97 -3.90 -19.62
N ARG A 263 11.07 -4.97 -18.82
CA ARG A 263 11.05 -6.35 -19.30
C ARG A 263 9.68 -6.98 -19.07
N VAL A 264 9.56 -7.79 -18.03
CA VAL A 264 8.35 -8.47 -17.63
C VAL A 264 8.34 -8.59 -16.10
N PRO A 265 7.16 -8.68 -15.46
CA PRO A 265 7.07 -8.95 -14.04
C PRO A 265 7.79 -10.27 -13.69
N LEU A 266 8.71 -10.20 -12.75
CA LEU A 266 9.53 -11.32 -12.31
C LEU A 266 8.77 -12.28 -11.40
N GLY A 267 7.64 -11.85 -10.83
CA GLY A 267 6.82 -12.72 -10.00
C GLY A 267 6.41 -13.98 -10.75
N GLU A 268 6.10 -13.92 -12.04
CA GLU A 268 5.79 -15.13 -12.82
C GLU A 268 6.94 -16.14 -12.89
N HIS A 269 8.20 -15.69 -12.74
CA HIS A 269 9.39 -16.54 -12.72
C HIS A 269 9.62 -17.17 -11.34
N PHE A 270 9.47 -16.41 -10.24
CA PHE A 270 9.54 -16.94 -8.86
C PHE A 270 8.38 -17.89 -8.49
N GLN A 271 7.38 -18.00 -9.37
CA GLN A 271 6.15 -18.76 -9.17
C GLN A 271 6.10 -20.05 -9.99
N LYS A 272 7.16 -20.35 -10.76
CA LYS A 272 7.38 -21.65 -11.41
C LYS A 272 8.19 -22.55 -10.46
N PRO A 273 7.78 -23.81 -10.24
CA PRO A 273 8.48 -24.75 -9.37
C PRO A 273 9.89 -25.13 -9.85
N HIS A 274 10.27 -24.72 -11.07
CA HIS A 274 11.48 -25.12 -11.78
C HIS A 274 12.61 -24.06 -11.72
N LEU A 275 12.61 -23.16 -10.73
CA LEU A 275 13.62 -22.08 -10.64
C LEU A 275 15.07 -22.60 -10.52
N PHE A 276 15.25 -23.88 -10.16
CA PHE A 276 16.54 -24.56 -10.06
C PHE A 276 16.71 -25.71 -11.07
N ASP A 277 15.77 -25.89 -12.00
CA ASP A 277 15.90 -26.88 -13.05
C ASP A 277 16.65 -26.25 -14.23
N THR A 278 17.94 -26.07 -14.04
CA THR A 278 18.94 -25.88 -15.11
C THR A 278 20.06 -26.89 -14.91
#